data_AF-A0A2S7D9S1-F1
#
_entry.id   AF-A0A2S7D9S1-F1
#
_cell.length_a   1.000
_cell.length_b   1.000
_cell.length_c   1.000
_cell.angle_alpha   90.00
_cell.angle_beta   90.00
_cell.angle_gamma   90.00
#
_symmetry.space_group_name_H-M   'P 1'
#
loop_
_entity.id
_entity.type
_entity.pdbx_description
1 polymer ?
#
loop_
_entity_poly.entity_id
_entity_poly.type
_entity_poly.pdbx_seq_one_letter_code
_entity_poly.pdbx_strand_id
1 'polypeptide(L)'
;MHSTTVPTRRDVDAEIAYWHTVHADGHLGGYAFSDYARLLMLGYDVYLAYPRASEAQLYRVLQEAYYRAQPILPVPWDQARWIVRHAWRHMEDAGAVH
;
A
#
# COMPACT_ATOMS: atom_id res chain seq x y z
N MET A 1 27.26 2.09 -8.85
CA MET A 1 26.51 0.82 -8.75
C MET A 1 25.32 1.13 -7.84
N HIS A 2 24.14 1.36 -8.42
CA HIS A 2 22.94 1.68 -7.63
C HIS A 2 22.37 0.38 -7.08
N SER A 3 22.58 0.14 -5.79
CA SER A 3 21.89 -0.94 -5.07
C SER A 3 20.44 -0.52 -4.90
N THR A 4 19.57 -0.93 -5.82
CA THR A 4 18.12 -0.83 -5.62
C THR A 4 17.77 -1.78 -4.47
N THR A 5 17.76 -1.26 -3.24
CA THR A 5 17.42 -2.06 -2.06
C THR A 5 15.95 -2.42 -2.17
N VAL A 6 15.66 -3.71 -2.38
CA VAL A 6 14.27 -4.19 -2.39
C VAL A 6 13.69 -3.89 -1.01
N PRO A 7 12.52 -3.22 -0.91
CA PRO A 7 11.92 -2.91 0.37
C PRO A 7 11.74 -4.21 1.17
N THR A 8 12.22 -4.19 2.40
CA THR A 8 12.18 -5.36 3.28
C THR A 8 10.91 -5.33 4.11
N ARG A 9 10.58 -6.45 4.74
CA ARG A 9 9.42 -6.52 5.65
C ARG A 9 9.49 -5.51 6.82
N ARG A 10 10.68 -5.01 7.17
CA ARG A 10 10.85 -3.95 8.17
C ARG A 10 10.38 -2.58 7.65
N ASP A 11 10.58 -2.30 6.37
CA ASP A 11 10.11 -1.06 5.74
C ASP A 11 8.58 -1.01 5.72
N VAL A 12 7.93 -2.18 5.56
CA VAL A 12 6.46 -2.29 5.64
C VAL A 12 5.93 -1.96 7.04
N ASP A 13 6.58 -2.43 8.11
CA ASP A 13 6.12 -2.16 9.48
C ASP A 13 6.24 -0.66 9.85
N ALA A 14 7.34 -0.03 9.43
CA ALA A 14 7.55 1.40 9.56
C ALA A 14 6.50 2.21 8.77
N GLU A 15 6.17 1.78 7.56
CA GLU A 15 5.11 2.39 6.77
C GLU A 15 3.75 2.28 7.45
N ILE A 16 3.39 1.10 7.96
CA ILE A 16 2.12 0.93 8.66
C ILE A 16 2.04 1.87 9.88
N ALA A 17 3.14 2.07 10.62
CA ALA A 17 3.20 3.04 11.71
C ALA A 17 3.05 4.50 11.23
N TYR A 18 3.64 4.85 10.09
CA TYR A 18 3.43 6.16 9.45
C TYR A 18 1.96 6.36 9.08
N TRP A 19 1.35 5.41 8.37
CA TRP A 19 -0.07 5.45 7.99
C TRP A 19 -1.01 5.49 9.20
N HIS A 20 -0.62 4.84 10.32
CA HIS A 20 -1.37 4.93 11.58
C HIS A 20 -1.37 6.36 12.14
N THR A 21 -0.23 7.05 12.05
CA THR A 21 -0.12 8.45 12.49
C THR A 21 -0.94 9.38 11.59
N VAL A 22 -0.88 9.19 10.27
CA VAL A 22 -1.71 9.94 9.30
C VAL A 22 -3.20 9.69 9.52
N HIS A 23 -3.59 8.47 9.92
CA HIS A 23 -4.98 8.15 10.25
C HIS A 23 -5.42 8.82 11.55
N ALA A 24 -4.56 8.80 12.57
CA ALA A 24 -4.80 9.48 13.85
C ALA A 24 -4.96 11.00 13.69
N ASP A 25 -4.28 11.59 12.70
CA ASP A 25 -4.43 13.01 12.32
C ASP A 25 -5.77 13.30 11.60
N GLY A 26 -6.52 12.27 11.22
CA GLY A 26 -7.82 12.38 10.56
C GLY A 26 -7.76 12.50 9.03
N HIS A 27 -6.58 12.27 8.43
CA HIS A 27 -6.36 12.52 6.99
C HIS A 27 -6.83 11.38 6.07
N LEU A 28 -7.12 10.18 6.58
CA LEU A 28 -7.39 8.98 5.76
C LEU A 28 -8.87 8.60 5.61
N GLY A 29 -9.76 9.20 6.41
CA GLY A 29 -11.21 8.97 6.37
C GLY A 29 -11.76 8.30 7.64
N GLY A 30 -13.03 7.90 7.60
CA GLY A 30 -13.79 7.43 8.78
C GLY A 30 -13.77 5.94 9.05
N TYR A 31 -13.05 5.12 8.27
CA TYR A 31 -12.97 3.67 8.53
C TYR A 31 -11.94 3.36 9.62
N ALA A 32 -12.03 2.14 10.19
CA ALA A 32 -11.07 1.72 11.18
C ALA A 32 -9.69 1.55 10.55
N PHE A 33 -8.63 1.91 11.29
CA PHE A 33 -7.27 1.71 10.82
C PHE A 33 -6.99 0.26 10.41
N SER A 34 -7.58 -0.73 11.10
CA SER A 34 -7.45 -2.14 10.75
C SER A 34 -7.89 -2.47 9.31
N ASP A 35 -8.91 -1.77 8.79
CA ASP A 35 -9.37 -1.96 7.41
C ASP A 35 -8.36 -1.37 6.42
N TYR A 36 -7.83 -0.18 6.74
CA TYR A 36 -6.77 0.45 5.95
C TYR A 36 -5.47 -0.36 6.00
N ALA A 37 -5.08 -0.88 7.16
CA ALA A 37 -3.90 -1.70 7.33
C ALA A 37 -3.97 -2.97 6.49
N ARG A 38 -5.12 -3.65 6.43
CA ARG A 38 -5.33 -4.79 5.52
C ARG A 38 -5.14 -4.39 4.06
N LEU A 39 -5.65 -3.23 3.68
CA LEU A 39 -5.54 -2.70 2.32
C LEU A 39 -4.11 -2.32 1.94
N LEU A 40 -3.40 -1.67 2.85
CA LEU A 40 -1.99 -1.33 2.73
C LEU A 40 -1.15 -2.60 2.61
N MET A 41 -1.34 -3.58 3.50
CA MET A 41 -0.68 -4.88 3.44
C MET A 41 -0.91 -5.59 2.10
N LEU A 42 -2.15 -5.55 1.57
CA LEU A 42 -2.46 -6.10 0.25
C LEU A 42 -1.69 -5.38 -0.87
N GLY A 43 -1.66 -4.05 -0.83
CA GLY A 43 -0.89 -3.23 -1.76
C GLY A 43 0.61 -3.52 -1.70
N TYR A 44 1.17 -3.70 -0.50
CA TYR A 44 2.57 -4.05 -0.30
C TYR A 44 2.87 -5.46 -0.80
N ASP A 45 2.01 -6.44 -0.54
CA ASP A 45 2.17 -7.81 -1.04
C ASP A 45 2.26 -7.83 -2.57
N VAL A 46 1.37 -7.09 -3.26
CA VAL A 46 1.39 -6.94 -4.72
C VAL A 46 2.67 -6.25 -5.20
N TYR A 47 3.10 -5.19 -4.53
CA TYR A 47 4.32 -4.46 -4.90
C TYR A 47 5.59 -5.33 -4.74
N LEU A 48 5.67 -6.08 -3.64
CA LEU A 48 6.80 -6.98 -3.35
C LEU A 48 6.81 -8.22 -4.26
N ALA A 49 5.63 -8.73 -4.64
CA ALA A 49 5.51 -9.85 -5.57
C ALA A 49 5.94 -9.47 -6.99
N TYR A 50 5.75 -8.19 -7.37
CA TYR A 50 5.98 -7.71 -8.74
C TYR A 50 6.84 -6.42 -8.80
N PRO A 51 8.12 -6.46 -8.35
CA PRO A 51 8.97 -5.26 -8.26
C PRO A 51 9.35 -4.66 -9.63
N ARG A 52 9.11 -5.36 -10.74
CA ARG A 52 9.36 -4.90 -12.11
C ARG A 52 8.09 -4.61 -12.90
N ALA A 53 6.91 -4.76 -12.29
CA ALA A 53 5.65 -4.50 -12.97
C ALA A 53 5.40 -3.00 -13.07
N SER A 54 4.77 -2.58 -14.17
CA SER A 54 4.30 -1.21 -14.32
C SER A 54 3.14 -0.91 -13.35
N GLU A 55 2.92 0.36 -13.03
CA GLU A 55 1.79 0.82 -12.19
C GLU A 55 0.46 0.20 -12.65
N ALA A 56 0.20 0.17 -13.97
CA ALA A 56 -1.00 -0.44 -14.56
C ALA A 56 -1.14 -1.95 -14.28
N GLN A 57 -0.04 -2.70 -14.28
CA GLN A 57 -0.05 -4.12 -13.95
C GLN A 57 -0.27 -4.33 -12.44
N LEU A 58 0.38 -3.54 -11.60
CA LEU A 58 0.17 -3.58 -10.15
C LEU A 58 -1.29 -3.27 -9.81
N TYR A 59 -1.91 -2.27 -10.43
CA TYR A 59 -3.33 -1.99 -10.24
C TYR A 59 -4.25 -3.13 -10.66
N ARG A 60 -3.93 -3.82 -11.77
CA ARG A 60 -4.72 -4.97 -12.23
C ARG A 60 -4.71 -6.08 -11.17
N VAL A 61 -3.52 -6.43 -10.68
CA VAL A 61 -3.36 -7.46 -9.65
C VAL A 61 -4.01 -7.02 -8.32
N LEU A 62 -3.80 -5.77 -7.90
CA LEU A 62 -4.43 -5.19 -6.72
C LEU A 62 -5.95 -5.23 -6.82
N GLN A 63 -6.51 -4.88 -7.97
CA GLN A 63 -7.95 -4.89 -8.21
C GLN A 63 -8.50 -6.31 -8.09
N GLU A 64 -7.86 -7.30 -8.72
CA GLU A 64 -8.25 -8.70 -8.59
C GLU A 64 -8.17 -9.19 -7.14
N ALA A 65 -7.10 -8.84 -6.42
CA ALA A 65 -6.91 -9.21 -5.02
C ALA A 65 -7.95 -8.54 -4.11
N TYR A 66 -8.28 -7.27 -4.36
CA TYR A 66 -9.30 -6.53 -3.65
C TYR A 66 -10.70 -7.14 -3.85
N TYR A 67 -11.07 -7.50 -5.10
CA TYR A 67 -12.33 -8.18 -5.36
C TYR A 67 -12.42 -9.56 -4.71
N ARG A 68 -11.30 -10.30 -4.63
CA ARG A 68 -11.23 -11.57 -3.90
C ARG A 68 -11.34 -11.40 -2.39
N ALA A 69 -10.89 -10.27 -1.85
CA ALA A 69 -10.98 -9.94 -0.44
C ALA A 69 -12.36 -9.41 -0.02
N GLN A 70 -13.26 -9.10 -0.96
CA GLN A 70 -14.65 -8.80 -0.62
C GLN A 70 -15.40 -10.06 -0.16
N PRO A 71 -16.26 -9.97 0.87
CA PRO A 71 -16.83 -8.75 1.47
C PRO A 71 -16.11 -8.24 2.74
N ILE A 72 -14.86 -8.67 3.00
CA ILE A 72 -14.16 -8.41 4.27
C ILE A 72 -13.67 -6.95 4.37
N LEU A 73 -13.52 -6.25 3.23
CA LEU A 73 -13.06 -4.87 3.17
C LEU A 73 -14.26 -3.91 3.01
N PRO A 74 -14.56 -3.06 4.01
CA PRO A 74 -15.65 -2.07 3.93
C PRO A 74 -15.27 -0.81 3.16
N VAL A 75 -13.96 -0.60 2.89
CA VAL A 75 -13.42 0.58 2.20
C VAL A 75 -13.69 0.46 0.70
N PRO A 76 -14.29 1.47 0.04
CA PRO A 76 -14.59 1.42 -1.40
C PRO A 76 -13.33 1.40 -2.27
N TRP A 77 -13.42 0.81 -3.45
CA TRP A 77 -12.30 0.70 -4.39
C TRP A 77 -11.62 2.04 -4.71
N ASP A 78 -12.40 3.12 -4.83
CA ASP A 78 -11.89 4.47 -5.09
C ASP A 78 -10.95 4.99 -4.00
N GLN A 79 -11.25 4.68 -2.74
CA GLN A 79 -10.43 5.06 -1.60
C GLN A 79 -9.25 4.08 -1.43
N ALA A 80 -9.51 2.80 -1.62
CA ALA A 80 -8.49 1.74 -1.63
C ALA A 80 -7.35 2.05 -2.62
N ARG A 81 -7.68 2.32 -3.89
CA ARG A 81 -6.70 2.64 -4.94
C ARG A 81 -5.89 3.88 -4.59
N TRP A 82 -6.52 4.90 -3.99
CA TRP A 82 -5.85 6.15 -3.66
C TRP A 82 -4.82 5.95 -2.54
N ILE A 83 -5.19 5.25 -1.47
CA ILE A 83 -4.31 4.95 -0.34
C ILE A 83 -3.14 4.08 -0.79
N VAL A 84 -3.41 2.99 -1.52
CA VAL A 84 -2.37 2.07 -1.97
C VAL A 84 -1.40 2.74 -2.94
N ARG A 85 -1.90 3.60 -3.85
CA ARG A 85 -1.03 4.41 -4.71
C ARG A 85 -0.10 5.32 -3.93
N HIS A 86 -0.64 6.01 -2.92
CA HIS A 86 0.14 6.89 -2.08
C HIS A 86 1.22 6.11 -1.32
N ALA A 87 0.88 4.92 -0.81
CA ALA A 87 1.82 4.02 -0.17
C ALA A 87 2.94 3.55 -1.12
N TRP A 88 2.62 3.17 -2.35
CA TRP A 88 3.62 2.82 -3.37
C TRP A 88 4.54 4.00 -3.67
N ARG A 89 3.98 5.18 -3.87
CA ARG A 89 4.77 6.39 -4.16
C ARG A 89 5.67 6.79 -2.99
N HIS A 90 5.20 6.62 -1.75
CA HIS A 90 6.01 6.87 -0.57
C HIS A 90 7.18 5.87 -0.46
N MET A 91 6.95 4.59 -0.79
CA MET A 91 8.05 3.61 -0.88
C MET A 91 9.02 3.90 -2.01
N GLU A 92 8.53 4.32 -3.18
CA GLU A 92 9.39 4.73 -4.29
C GLU A 92 10.25 5.94 -3.92
N ASP A 93 9.67 6.93 -3.23
CA ASP A 93 10.41 8.08 -2.71
C ASP A 93 11.44 7.64 -1.65
N ALA A 94 11.03 6.84 -0.66
CA ALA A 94 11.92 6.30 0.37
C ALA A 94 13.03 5.40 -0.20
N GLY A 95 12.79 4.70 -1.31
CA GLY A 95 13.76 3.86 -2.00
C GLY A 95 14.60 4.59 -3.06
N ALA A 96 14.13 5.73 -3.57
CA ALA A 96 14.84 6.59 -4.51
C ALA A 96 15.74 7.62 -3.82
N VAL A 97 15.40 8.01 -2.60
CA VAL A 97 16.27 8.76 -1.71
C VAL A 97 17.22 7.75 -1.07
N HIS A 98 18.34 7.40 -1.72
CA HIS A 98 19.64 6.91 -1.19
C HIS A 98 20.55 6.48 -2.37
#